data_AF-A0A644ZHZ2-F1
#
_entry.id   AF-A0A644ZHZ2-F1
#
_cell.length_a   1.000
_cell.length_b   1.000
_cell.length_c   1.000
_cell.angle_alpha   90.00
_cell.angle_beta   90.00
_cell.angle_gamma   90.00
#
_symmetry.space_group_name_H-M   'P 1'
#
loop_
_entity.id
_entity.type
_entity.pdbx_description
1 polymer ?
#
loop_
_entity_poly.entity_id
_entity_poly.type
_entity_poly.pdbx_seq_one_letter_code
_entity_poly.pdbx_strand_id
1 'polypeptide(L)'
;MPDKDFDYLFPQAKANPVELRGYVWKVMVDPTRNDDDPGMFFGRLFRMIDIRLNRDEKSTWPEGIVFENVTSGCRLTYQDGLLMDLTNSKVIQKKPRVRDRSRRSVCGSDIKGKPMTKKPNQISSNIQMRRFVLIRLEDLTGVSGTGEVAEGTVFSSGLAVIRWLREPFAMGVYQNLDDVISVHGHEGRTQLQFID
;
A
#
# COMPACT_ATOMS: atom_id res chain seq x y z
N MET A 1 29.73 21.35 12.71
CA MET A 1 28.79 20.42 12.07
C MET A 1 27.42 20.78 12.60
N PRO A 2 26.48 21.33 11.80
CA PRO A 2 25.18 21.67 12.34
C PRO A 2 24.32 20.40 12.48
N ASP A 3 23.64 20.32 13.61
CA ASP A 3 22.69 19.28 13.98
C ASP A 3 21.63 19.08 12.88
N LYS A 4 21.46 17.82 12.46
CA LYS A 4 20.31 17.41 11.66
C LYS A 4 19.14 17.26 12.63
N ASP A 5 18.21 18.20 12.55
CA ASP A 5 16.90 18.09 13.20
C ASP A 5 16.19 16.85 12.62
N PHE A 6 16.15 15.77 13.39
CA PHE A 6 15.47 14.55 13.00
C PHE A 6 14.00 14.68 13.42
N ASP A 7 13.15 15.11 12.49
CA ASP A 7 11.70 15.11 12.65
C ASP A 7 11.15 13.67 12.67
N TYR A 8 11.29 13.02 13.81
CA TYR A 8 10.60 11.76 14.09
C TYR A 8 9.10 12.06 14.31
N LEU A 9 8.28 11.72 13.31
CA LEU A 9 6.83 11.71 13.48
C LEU A 9 6.45 10.52 14.38
N PHE A 10 6.43 10.74 15.69
CA PHE A 10 5.77 9.84 16.62
C PHE A 10 4.27 9.82 16.30
N PRO A 11 3.64 8.64 16.13
CA PRO A 11 2.18 8.57 16.03
C PRO A 11 1.59 9.09 17.35
N GLN A 12 1.04 10.31 17.33
CA GLN A 12 0.23 10.76 18.46
C GLN A 12 -0.97 9.82 18.57
N ALA A 13 -1.17 9.26 19.77
CA ALA A 13 -2.29 8.38 20.08
C ALA A 13 -3.61 9.13 19.88
N LYS A 14 -4.18 9.06 18.68
CA LYS A 14 -5.52 9.57 18.40
C LYS A 14 -6.51 8.52 18.85
N ALA A 15 -7.40 8.89 19.77
CA ALA A 15 -8.47 8.09 20.35
C ALA A 15 -9.63 7.77 19.38
N ASN A 16 -9.36 7.72 18.07
CA ASN A 16 -10.32 7.28 17.08
C ASN A 16 -9.86 5.91 16.58
N PRO A 17 -10.70 4.85 16.59
CA PRO A 17 -10.35 3.61 15.94
C PRO A 17 -10.02 3.97 14.49
N VAL A 18 -8.78 3.71 14.09
CA VAL A 18 -8.29 3.97 12.73
C VAL A 18 -9.33 3.39 11.79
N GLU A 19 -10.05 4.25 11.07
CA GLU A 19 -11.00 3.81 10.08
C GLU A 19 -10.16 3.13 9.00
N LEU A 20 -10.05 1.79 9.08
CA LEU A 20 -9.23 0.97 8.21
C LEU A 20 -9.85 0.98 6.81
N ARG A 21 -9.76 2.10 6.08
CA ARG A 21 -10.41 2.45 4.79
C ARG A 21 -10.23 1.36 3.72
N GLY A 22 -10.97 0.26 3.88
CA GLY A 22 -10.82 -0.97 3.11
C GLY A 22 -9.64 -1.89 3.52
N TYR A 23 -8.80 -1.53 4.50
CA TYR A 23 -7.70 -2.38 5.01
C TYR A 23 -8.25 -3.47 5.93
N VAL A 24 -9.08 -4.34 5.37
CA VAL A 24 -9.85 -5.33 6.11
C VAL A 24 -9.42 -6.75 5.79
N TRP A 25 -8.34 -6.96 5.05
CA TRP A 25 -7.84 -8.29 4.74
C TRP A 25 -6.53 -8.55 5.47
N LYS A 26 -6.44 -9.63 6.24
CA LYS A 26 -5.21 -10.10 6.89
C LYS A 26 -4.74 -11.41 6.26
N VAL A 27 -3.43 -11.67 6.28
CA VAL A 27 -2.91 -13.01 5.96
C VAL A 27 -3.22 -13.95 7.12
N MET A 28 -3.86 -15.07 6.83
CA MET A 28 -4.19 -16.15 7.77
C MET A 28 -3.28 -17.35 7.62
N VAL A 29 -2.84 -17.64 6.39
CA VAL A 29 -1.90 -18.72 6.09
C VAL A 29 -0.82 -18.13 5.19
N ASP A 30 0.42 -18.21 5.65
CA ASP A 30 1.61 -17.93 4.86
C ASP A 30 2.30 -19.25 4.52
N PRO A 31 2.24 -19.71 3.26
CA PRO A 31 2.83 -20.99 2.84
C PRO A 31 4.36 -20.93 2.74
N THR A 32 4.95 -19.74 2.83
CA THR A 32 6.41 -19.58 2.83
C THR A 32 6.99 -19.76 4.24
N ARG A 33 6.15 -19.72 5.27
CA ARG A 33 6.55 -19.93 6.66
C ARG A 33 6.56 -21.42 6.99
N ASN A 34 7.63 -21.88 7.63
CA ASN A 34 7.76 -23.22 8.21
C ASN A 34 8.32 -23.12 9.64
N ASP A 35 8.59 -24.26 10.30
CA ASP A 35 8.96 -24.27 11.72
C ASP A 35 10.29 -23.53 12.01
N ASP A 36 11.21 -23.52 11.03
CA ASP A 36 12.54 -22.91 11.15
C ASP A 36 12.66 -21.56 10.42
N ASP A 37 11.88 -21.36 9.34
CA ASP A 37 11.87 -20.14 8.54
C ASP A 37 10.57 -19.35 8.79
N PRO A 38 10.68 -18.11 9.28
CA PRO A 38 9.52 -17.28 9.54
C PRO A 38 8.72 -16.88 8.29
N GLY A 39 9.21 -17.18 7.08
CA GLY A 39 8.51 -17.00 5.82
C GLY A 39 8.70 -15.60 5.24
N MET A 40 7.73 -15.14 4.45
CA MET A 40 7.79 -13.87 3.74
C MET A 40 6.94 -12.81 4.43
N PHE A 41 7.44 -11.59 4.49
CA PHE A 41 6.76 -10.52 5.20
C PHE A 41 5.95 -9.69 4.21
N PHE A 42 4.63 -9.76 4.35
CA PHE A 42 3.73 -9.11 3.40
C PHE A 42 3.14 -7.79 3.92
N GLY A 43 3.12 -7.55 5.25
CA GLY A 43 2.35 -6.48 5.89
C GLY A 43 1.28 -7.01 6.86
N ARG A 44 0.57 -6.12 7.56
CA ARG A 44 -0.47 -6.50 8.54
C ARG A 44 -1.87 -6.58 7.94
N LEU A 45 -2.28 -5.56 7.18
CA LEU A 45 -3.61 -5.44 6.61
C LEU A 45 -3.56 -4.95 5.16
N PHE A 46 -4.46 -5.46 4.33
CA PHE A 46 -4.53 -5.21 2.89
C PHE A 46 -5.93 -4.78 2.48
N ARG A 47 -6.01 -4.07 1.37
CA ARG A 47 -7.26 -3.83 0.65
C ARG A 47 -7.43 -4.88 -0.43
N MET A 48 -8.67 -5.07 -0.86
CA MET A 48 -8.99 -5.89 -2.05
C MET A 48 -8.18 -5.46 -3.28
N ILE A 49 -7.86 -4.16 -3.42
CA ILE A 49 -7.08 -3.66 -4.55
C ILE A 49 -5.59 -4.01 -4.49
N ASP A 50 -5.06 -4.33 -3.30
CA ASP A 50 -3.68 -4.76 -3.09
C ASP A 50 -3.53 -6.27 -3.34
N ILE A 51 -4.60 -7.04 -3.09
CA ILE A 51 -4.64 -8.49 -3.30
C ILE A 51 -4.99 -8.83 -4.75
N ARG A 52 -5.94 -8.12 -5.37
CA ARG A 52 -6.46 -8.42 -6.72
C ARG A 52 -5.60 -7.81 -7.82
N LEU A 53 -4.96 -8.68 -8.61
CA LEU A 53 -4.09 -8.29 -9.72
C LEU A 53 -4.81 -7.57 -10.87
N ASN A 54 -4.07 -6.69 -11.53
CA ASN A 54 -4.43 -6.19 -12.85
C ASN A 54 -4.13 -7.24 -13.93
N ARG A 55 -4.80 -7.15 -15.09
CA ARG A 55 -4.72 -8.14 -16.18
C ARG A 55 -3.28 -8.58 -16.51
N ASP A 56 -2.39 -7.59 -16.65
CA ASP A 56 -1.02 -7.77 -17.13
C ASP A 56 -0.01 -8.02 -15.98
N GLU A 57 -0.49 -8.08 -14.74
CA GLU A 57 0.32 -8.22 -13.54
C GLU A 57 0.50 -9.70 -13.15
N LYS A 58 1.73 -10.09 -12.82
CA LYS A 58 2.06 -11.39 -12.25
C LYS A 58 1.86 -11.32 -10.74
N SER A 59 1.29 -12.38 -10.15
CA SER A 59 1.14 -12.46 -8.69
C SER A 59 2.51 -12.38 -8.02
N THR A 60 2.65 -11.49 -7.04
CA THR A 60 3.75 -11.52 -6.06
C THR A 60 3.41 -12.36 -4.84
N TRP A 61 2.19 -12.91 -4.80
CA TRP A 61 1.68 -13.73 -3.72
C TRP A 61 1.99 -15.20 -3.97
N PRO A 62 2.52 -15.94 -2.97
CA PRO A 62 2.85 -17.35 -3.12
C PRO A 62 1.58 -18.21 -3.25
N GLU A 63 1.71 -19.34 -3.94
CA GLU A 63 0.63 -20.32 -4.08
C GLU A 63 0.19 -20.85 -2.71
N GLY A 64 -1.12 -20.90 -2.48
CA GLY A 64 -1.71 -21.36 -1.22
C GLY A 64 -1.78 -20.32 -0.10
N ILE A 65 -1.35 -19.07 -0.31
CA ILE A 65 -1.55 -18.00 0.68
C ILE A 65 -3.03 -17.77 0.95
N VAL A 66 -3.44 -17.62 2.21
CA VAL A 66 -4.84 -17.38 2.56
C VAL A 66 -4.99 -16.00 3.18
N PHE A 67 -5.88 -15.18 2.61
CA PHE A 67 -6.35 -13.93 3.19
C PHE A 67 -7.72 -14.12 3.84
N GLU A 68 -7.98 -13.45 4.95
CA GLU A 68 -9.31 -13.39 5.58
C GLU A 68 -9.75 -11.96 5.77
N ASN A 69 -10.99 -11.67 5.39
CA ASN A 69 -11.63 -10.41 5.67
C ASN A 69 -11.99 -10.33 7.16
N VAL A 70 -11.43 -9.39 7.90
CA VAL A 70 -11.64 -9.24 9.35
C VAL A 70 -13.07 -8.84 9.71
N THR A 71 -13.83 -8.27 8.77
CA THR A 71 -15.23 -7.87 8.99
C THR A 71 -16.20 -8.96 8.56
N SER A 72 -16.00 -9.56 7.38
CA SER A 72 -16.95 -10.53 6.80
C SER A 72 -16.57 -12.00 6.98
N GLY A 73 -15.34 -12.29 7.40
CA GLY A 73 -14.80 -13.66 7.48
C GLY A 73 -14.54 -14.32 6.11
N CYS A 74 -14.78 -13.62 5.00
CA CYS A 74 -14.53 -14.16 3.66
C CYS A 74 -13.06 -14.51 3.49
N ARG A 75 -12.77 -15.63 2.83
CA ARG A 75 -11.40 -16.10 2.63
C ARG A 75 -11.02 -16.13 1.16
N LEU A 76 -9.83 -15.63 0.84
CA LEU A 76 -9.26 -15.66 -0.51
C LEU A 76 -7.96 -16.44 -0.53
N THR A 77 -7.64 -17.08 -1.65
CA THR A 77 -6.33 -17.72 -1.87
C THR A 77 -5.83 -17.52 -3.29
N TYR A 78 -4.52 -17.65 -3.49
CA TYR A 78 -3.94 -17.83 -4.82
C TYR A 78 -3.79 -19.32 -5.11
N GLN A 79 -4.37 -19.76 -6.23
CA GLN A 79 -4.20 -21.10 -6.78
C GLN A 79 -3.98 -21.01 -8.30
N ASP A 80 -2.88 -21.58 -8.78
CA ASP A 80 -2.48 -21.57 -10.20
C ASP A 80 -2.43 -20.14 -10.80
N GLY A 81 -1.98 -19.17 -10.01
CA GLY A 81 -1.91 -17.75 -10.37
C GLY A 81 -3.28 -17.03 -10.42
N LEU A 82 -4.36 -17.70 -10.00
CA LEU A 82 -5.71 -17.13 -9.95
C LEU A 82 -6.11 -16.82 -8.50
N LEU A 83 -6.78 -15.68 -8.30
CA LEU A 83 -7.35 -15.33 -7.02
C LEU A 83 -8.71 -16.03 -6.85
N MET A 84 -8.82 -16.90 -5.86
CA MET A 84 -10.00 -17.70 -5.54
C MET A 84 -10.67 -17.20 -4.26
N ASP A 85 -11.99 -17.13 -4.25
CA ASP A 85 -12.82 -16.98 -3.05
C ASP A 85 -13.16 -18.36 -2.51
N LEU A 86 -12.57 -18.72 -1.37
CA LEU A 86 -12.77 -19.99 -0.66
C LEU A 86 -14.13 -20.06 0.04
N THR A 87 -14.73 -18.93 0.37
CA THR A 87 -16.03 -18.89 1.06
C THR A 87 -17.17 -19.17 0.10
N ASN A 88 -17.09 -18.65 -1.13
CA ASN A 88 -18.13 -18.84 -2.16
C ASN A 88 -17.72 -19.77 -3.30
N SER A 89 -16.51 -20.35 -3.25
CA SER A 89 -15.92 -21.21 -4.28
C SER A 89 -15.96 -20.56 -5.68
N LYS A 90 -15.50 -19.31 -5.78
CA LYS A 90 -15.54 -18.52 -7.03
C LYS A 90 -14.18 -17.95 -7.40
N VAL A 91 -13.84 -17.98 -8.70
CA VAL A 91 -12.66 -17.29 -9.23
C VAL A 91 -12.93 -15.78 -9.30
N ILE A 92 -12.08 -14.98 -8.67
CA ILE A 92 -12.09 -13.51 -8.78
C ILE A 92 -11.27 -13.10 -10.00
N GLN A 93 -11.98 -12.62 -11.03
CA GLN A 93 -11.36 -12.16 -12.28
C GLN A 93 -10.41 -10.99 -12.04
N LYS A 94 -9.29 -10.91 -12.78
CA LYS A 94 -8.41 -9.73 -12.77
C LYS A 94 -9.17 -8.46 -13.16
N LYS A 95 -8.69 -7.29 -12.74
CA LYS A 95 -9.34 -6.03 -13.11
C LYS A 95 -9.27 -5.81 -14.63
N PRO A 96 -10.38 -5.42 -15.29
CA PRO A 96 -10.37 -5.11 -16.71
C PRO A 96 -9.50 -3.88 -17.00
N ARG A 97 -8.90 -3.83 -18.19
CA ARG A 97 -8.06 -2.72 -18.60
C ARG A 97 -8.92 -1.47 -18.79
N VAL A 98 -8.87 -0.54 -17.85
CA VAL A 98 -9.45 0.80 -18.03
C VAL A 98 -8.50 1.61 -18.91
N ARG A 99 -8.71 1.57 -20.22
CA ARG A 99 -8.10 2.55 -21.14
C ARG A 99 -8.95 3.81 -21.07
N ASP A 100 -8.54 4.77 -20.24
CA ASP A 100 -9.05 6.14 -20.35
C ASP A 100 -8.53 6.74 -21.67
N ARG A 101 -9.26 6.48 -22.77
CA ARG A 101 -8.96 7.10 -24.08
C ARG A 101 -9.41 8.57 -24.13
N SER A 102 -10.08 9.08 -23.09
CA SER A 102 -10.59 10.46 -23.07
C SER A 102 -9.48 11.51 -22.91
N ARG A 103 -8.28 11.10 -22.49
CA ARG A 103 -7.10 11.99 -22.37
C ARG A 103 -6.20 12.01 -23.60
N ARG A 104 -6.59 11.40 -24.71
CA ARG A 104 -5.91 11.66 -25.99
C ARG A 104 -6.41 13.03 -26.45
N SER A 105 -5.62 14.07 -26.19
CA SER A 105 -5.88 15.40 -26.72
C SER A 105 -6.03 15.29 -28.22
N VAL A 106 -7.27 15.39 -28.70
CA VAL A 106 -7.49 15.81 -30.08
C VAL A 106 -7.13 17.29 -30.07
N CYS A 107 -5.96 17.62 -30.60
CA CYS A 107 -5.69 18.96 -31.09
C CYS A 107 -6.67 19.22 -32.24
N GLY A 108 -7.81 19.83 -31.91
CA GLY A 108 -8.87 20.19 -32.84
C GLY A 108 -9.53 21.45 -32.32
N SER A 109 -9.37 22.51 -33.09
CA SER A 109 -9.84 23.88 -32.85
C SER A 109 -11.35 23.98 -32.64
N ASP A 110 -11.72 24.95 -31.79
CA ASP A 110 -13.00 25.65 -31.71
C ASP A 110 -14.26 24.86 -31.33
N ILE A 111 -14.81 25.16 -30.14
CA ILE A 111 -16.21 25.55 -29.93
C ILE A 111 -16.37 26.16 -28.52
N LYS A 112 -16.98 27.36 -28.49
CA LYS A 112 -17.35 28.15 -27.31
C LYS A 112 -18.24 27.35 -26.35
N GLY A 113 -17.86 27.29 -25.07
CA GLY A 113 -18.69 26.80 -23.96
C GLY A 113 -18.37 27.54 -22.66
N LYS A 114 -19.40 28.02 -21.96
CA LYS A 114 -19.40 28.93 -20.81
C LYS A 114 -18.46 28.52 -19.65
N PRO A 115 -17.87 29.48 -18.90
CA PRO A 115 -17.00 29.16 -17.77
C PRO A 115 -17.82 28.66 -16.58
N MET A 116 -17.67 27.38 -16.23
CA MET A 116 -17.98 26.92 -14.90
C MET A 116 -16.90 27.45 -13.95
N THR A 117 -17.28 28.31 -13.02
CA THR A 117 -16.43 28.80 -11.93
C THR A 117 -16.10 27.64 -10.99
N LYS A 118 -15.05 26.88 -11.33
CA LYS A 118 -14.37 26.05 -10.34
C LYS A 118 -13.73 26.99 -9.33
N LYS A 119 -14.26 27.02 -8.10
CA LYS A 119 -13.56 27.63 -6.96
C LYS A 119 -12.16 27.04 -6.93
N PRO A 120 -11.09 27.85 -7.00
CA PRO A 120 -9.75 27.32 -6.84
C PRO A 120 -9.65 26.79 -5.41
N ASN A 121 -9.51 25.47 -5.26
CA ASN A 121 -8.92 24.95 -4.04
C ASN A 121 -7.55 25.63 -3.93
N GLN A 122 -7.39 26.49 -2.94
CA GLN A 122 -6.10 27.04 -2.58
C GLN A 122 -5.21 25.85 -2.20
N ILE A 123 -4.46 25.34 -3.17
CA ILE A 123 -3.37 24.42 -2.93
C ILE A 123 -2.31 25.30 -2.25
N SER A 124 -2.20 25.16 -0.93
CA SER A 124 -1.12 25.78 -0.17
C SER A 124 0.20 25.43 -0.83
N SER A 125 0.98 26.46 -1.15
CA SER A 125 2.21 26.44 -1.96
C SER A 125 3.41 25.76 -1.27
N ASN A 126 3.19 24.68 -0.51
CA ASN A 126 4.25 24.01 0.26
C ASN A 126 4.15 22.48 0.34
N ILE A 127 3.36 21.82 -0.52
CA ILE A 127 3.39 20.35 -0.56
C ILE A 127 4.25 19.92 -1.73
N GLN A 128 5.57 19.90 -1.52
CA GLN A 128 6.49 19.27 -2.46
C GLN A 128 6.42 17.75 -2.30
N MET A 129 6.71 17.01 -3.38
CA MET A 129 6.90 15.56 -3.31
C MET A 129 8.09 15.27 -2.40
N ARG A 130 7.94 14.32 -1.47
CA ARG A 130 8.97 13.99 -0.48
C ARG A 130 9.30 12.50 -0.46
N ARG A 131 10.58 12.16 -0.50
CA ARG A 131 11.12 10.80 -0.38
C ARG A 131 11.25 10.43 1.10
N PHE A 132 11.02 9.16 1.38
CA PHE A 132 11.18 8.60 2.72
C PHE A 132 11.67 7.15 2.65
N VAL A 133 12.16 6.65 3.78
CA VAL A 133 12.44 5.23 4.02
C VAL A 133 11.63 4.72 5.21
N LEU A 134 11.33 3.42 5.21
CA LEU A 134 10.79 2.72 6.37
C LEU A 134 11.93 2.01 7.09
N ILE A 135 12.12 2.34 8.36
CA ILE A 135 13.18 1.80 9.22
C ILE A 135 12.55 0.85 10.23
N ARG A 136 12.86 -0.44 10.11
CA ARG A 136 12.46 -1.48 11.06
C ARG A 136 13.43 -1.51 12.24
N LEU A 137 12.95 -1.18 13.43
CA LEU A 137 13.72 -1.20 14.66
C LEU A 137 13.79 -2.61 15.26
N GLU A 138 12.67 -3.34 15.22
CA GLU A 138 12.56 -4.68 15.78
C GLU A 138 11.89 -5.62 14.78
N ASP A 139 12.55 -6.72 14.45
CA ASP A 139 11.96 -7.81 13.67
C ASP A 139 11.75 -9.06 14.55
N LEU A 140 10.58 -9.13 15.16
CA LEU A 140 10.16 -10.28 15.97
C LEU A 140 9.97 -11.56 15.14
N THR A 141 9.78 -11.41 13.82
CA THR A 141 9.57 -12.54 12.94
C THR A 141 10.89 -13.09 12.42
N GLY A 142 11.89 -12.25 12.18
CA GLY A 142 13.16 -12.63 11.55
C GLY A 142 13.12 -12.63 10.01
N VAL A 143 12.00 -12.22 9.42
CA VAL A 143 11.78 -12.23 7.97
C VAL A 143 12.40 -11.02 7.26
N SER A 144 12.15 -9.83 7.79
CA SER A 144 12.48 -8.56 7.10
C SER A 144 13.86 -8.04 7.48
N GLY A 145 14.41 -8.54 8.59
CA GLY A 145 15.54 -7.95 9.27
C GLY A 145 15.21 -6.56 9.83
N THR A 146 16.21 -5.96 10.47
CA THR A 146 16.17 -4.58 10.95
C THR A 146 16.81 -3.60 9.95
N GLY A 147 16.62 -2.31 10.17
CA GLY A 147 17.14 -1.23 9.31
C GLY A 147 16.17 -0.81 8.22
N GLU A 148 16.68 -0.26 7.12
CA GLU A 148 15.85 0.15 5.98
C GLU A 148 15.22 -1.07 5.30
N VAL A 149 13.89 -1.15 5.37
CA VAL A 149 13.11 -2.27 4.81
C VAL A 149 12.32 -1.86 3.56
N ALA A 150 12.06 -0.57 3.38
CA ALA A 150 11.42 -0.03 2.19
C ALA A 150 11.88 1.39 1.90
N GLU A 151 11.89 1.76 0.63
CA GLU A 151 11.99 3.14 0.16
C GLU A 151 10.60 3.61 -0.32
N GLY A 152 10.35 4.90 -0.31
CA GLY A 152 9.06 5.43 -0.70
C GLY A 152 9.07 6.90 -1.07
N THR A 153 7.94 7.34 -1.62
CA THR A 153 7.71 8.74 -1.93
C THR A 153 6.25 9.11 -1.69
N VAL A 154 6.01 10.24 -1.04
CA VAL A 154 4.71 10.87 -0.90
C VAL A 154 4.62 12.03 -1.90
N PHE A 155 3.59 11.99 -2.75
CA PHE A 155 3.30 13.03 -3.73
C PHE A 155 2.65 14.24 -3.04
N SER A 156 2.67 15.38 -3.73
CA SER A 156 2.01 16.61 -3.28
C SER A 156 0.50 16.45 -3.05
N SER A 157 -0.11 15.43 -3.66
CA SER A 157 -1.52 15.05 -3.46
C SER A 157 -1.77 14.27 -2.15
N GLY A 158 -0.72 13.88 -1.43
CA GLY A 158 -0.77 12.98 -0.29
C GLY A 158 -0.61 11.51 -0.65
N LEU A 159 -0.87 11.10 -1.89
CA LEU A 159 -0.70 9.71 -2.34
C LEU A 159 0.75 9.26 -2.08
N ALA A 160 0.95 8.04 -1.58
CA ALA A 160 2.27 7.51 -1.26
C ALA A 160 2.52 6.18 -1.98
N VAL A 161 3.76 5.95 -2.38
CA VAL A 161 4.21 4.66 -2.94
C VAL A 161 5.40 4.18 -2.13
N ILE A 162 5.47 2.88 -1.86
CA ILE A 162 6.64 2.23 -1.27
C ILE A 162 7.12 1.09 -2.16
N ARG A 163 8.42 0.84 -2.14
CA ARG A 163 9.08 -0.32 -2.71
C ARG A 163 9.83 -1.03 -1.59
N TRP A 164 9.53 -2.30 -1.37
CA TRP A 164 10.26 -3.11 -0.39
C TRP A 164 11.68 -3.39 -0.89
N LEU A 165 12.65 -3.26 0.01
CA LEU A 165 14.07 -3.56 -0.18
C LEU A 165 14.43 -4.98 0.26
N ARG A 166 13.42 -5.74 0.67
CA ARG A 166 13.51 -7.14 1.08
C ARG A 166 12.63 -7.98 0.16
N GLU A 167 12.97 -9.24 -0.03
CA GLU A 167 12.15 -10.17 -0.80
C GLU A 167 10.71 -10.20 -0.26
N PRO A 168 9.68 -10.20 -1.14
CA PRO A 168 9.71 -10.37 -2.60
C PRO A 168 9.91 -9.07 -3.40
N PHE A 169 10.38 -7.99 -2.75
CA PHE A 169 10.56 -6.66 -3.34
C PHE A 169 9.26 -6.09 -3.93
N ALA A 170 8.14 -6.33 -3.24
CA ALA A 170 6.83 -5.86 -3.68
C ALA A 170 6.75 -4.32 -3.70
N MET A 171 5.73 -3.79 -4.38
CA MET A 171 5.42 -2.37 -4.43
C MET A 171 4.01 -2.14 -3.88
N GLY A 172 3.84 -1.11 -3.05
CA GLY A 172 2.55 -0.74 -2.46
C GLY A 172 2.19 0.71 -2.77
N VAL A 173 0.91 0.97 -3.02
CA VAL A 173 0.37 2.33 -3.29
C VAL A 173 -0.67 2.67 -2.23
N TYR A 174 -0.53 3.80 -1.53
CA TYR A 174 -1.32 4.21 -0.38
C TYR A 174 -1.96 5.58 -0.65
N GLN A 175 -3.15 5.84 -0.09
CA GLN A 175 -3.85 7.11 -0.38
C GLN A 175 -3.21 8.28 0.37
N ASN A 176 -2.57 8.01 1.49
CA ASN A 176 -1.86 8.97 2.31
C ASN A 176 -0.73 8.27 3.10
N LEU A 177 0.11 9.07 3.77
CA LEU A 177 1.19 8.56 4.60
C LEU A 177 0.68 7.82 5.86
N ASP A 178 -0.45 8.26 6.41
CA ASP A 178 -1.05 7.64 7.60
C ASP A 178 -1.45 6.18 7.32
N ASP A 179 -1.92 5.87 6.11
CA ASP A 179 -2.18 4.50 5.66
C ASP A 179 -0.89 3.66 5.69
N VAL A 180 0.24 4.22 5.23
CA VAL A 180 1.54 3.54 5.23
C VAL A 180 1.94 3.17 6.67
N ILE A 181 1.85 4.14 7.59
CA ILE A 181 2.20 3.96 9.00
C ILE A 181 1.23 3.01 9.70
N SER A 182 -0.07 3.10 9.42
CA SER A 182 -1.08 2.24 10.04
C SER A 182 -0.88 0.77 9.67
N VAL A 183 -0.50 0.50 8.42
CA VAL A 183 -0.27 -0.87 7.94
C VAL A 183 1.10 -1.40 8.33
N HIS A 184 2.14 -0.56 8.25
CA HIS A 184 3.54 -1.00 8.34
C HIS A 184 4.28 -0.54 9.59
N GLY A 185 3.69 0.31 10.43
CA GLY A 185 4.32 0.85 11.63
C GLY A 185 4.50 -0.16 12.76
N HIS A 186 3.71 -1.26 12.77
CA HIS A 186 3.79 -2.36 13.75
C HIS A 186 3.97 -1.91 15.21
N GLU A 187 3.05 -1.09 15.73
CA GLU A 187 3.10 -0.59 17.12
C GLU A 187 4.40 0.19 17.41
N GLY A 188 4.95 0.87 16.41
CA GLY A 188 6.17 1.66 16.51
C GLY A 188 7.46 0.90 16.17
N ARG A 189 7.38 -0.41 15.86
CA ARG A 189 8.54 -1.23 15.47
C ARG A 189 9.06 -0.90 14.08
N THR A 190 8.28 -0.23 13.23
CA THR A 190 8.77 0.40 12.00
C THR A 190 8.46 1.89 12.04
N GLN A 191 9.45 2.70 11.69
CA GLN A 191 9.33 4.15 11.63
C GLN A 191 9.51 4.65 10.21
N LEU A 192 8.85 5.76 9.90
CA LEU A 192 9.02 6.46 8.63
C LEU A 192 10.00 7.61 8.83
N GLN A 193 11.02 7.70 7.97
CA GLN A 193 12.01 8.78 7.98
C GLN A 193 12.07 9.45 6.61
N PHE A 194 11.86 10.77 6.56
CA PHE A 194 12.08 11.56 5.34
C PHE A 194 13.59 11.76 5.09
N ILE A 195 13.98 11.81 3.81
CA ILE A 195 15.40 11.87 3.38
C ILE A 195 15.69 13.06 2.46
N ASP A 196 14.84 14.08 2.51
CA ASP A 196 14.94 15.33 1.74
C ASP A 196 15.26 16.51 2.66
#